data_AF-A0A849S0Z7-F1
#
_entry.id   AF-A0A849S0Z7-F1
#
_cell.length_a   1.000
_cell.length_b   1.000
_cell.length_c   1.000
_cell.angle_alpha   90.00
_cell.angle_beta   90.00
_cell.angle_gamma   90.00
#
_symmetry.space_group_name_H-M   'P 1'
#
loop_
_entity.id
_entity.type
_entity.pdbx_description
1 polymer ?
#
loop_
_entity_poly.entity_id
_entity_poly.type
_entity_poly.pdbx_seq_one_letter_code
_entity_poly.pdbx_strand_id
1 'polypeptide(L)'
;ALNHPIHIISGIEEARLIYLGVSYSLSSNANLRLVMDIGGGSTEYIIGTGTTPKEKESLHMGCVSVSNTFFKNGQLSRHAFNQATLFAEQKLEPFQRKFHRQNWDEAIGASGSLRSIARVLQAKNWSNNGITELGLGKLVAHINQCSHISELHLPELEDDRLPVFVGGVAIVHATFKSLGITQMTVADGALREGLIQDLLGRIYDHDMRASTVQSAAQRFRTDQTHAARIKQTLLAMLQQLEGHCSWASDENSRQFLAWAADLHEIGIDIAHSQYHKHSAYIIENGDLAGFSNQDQLILAAIIRSHRRKFSKSHFQDLPAPWNTRALYLSLLLRLAVLLHRNRHEQTLPPFNISLNKPNIYLQFPPAWLAASPLTHADLKQEADYLKAAGFQLEFA
;
A
#
# COMPACT_ATOMS: atom_id res chain seq x y z
N ALA A 1 -6.08 -16.47 17.75
CA ALA A 1 -6.97 -15.54 18.48
C ALA A 1 -7.95 -14.80 17.55
N LEU A 2 -7.57 -14.36 16.34
CA LEU A 2 -8.49 -13.62 15.45
C LEU A 2 -9.01 -14.41 14.22
N ASN A 3 -8.44 -15.57 13.87
CA ASN A 3 -8.79 -16.36 12.67
C ASN A 3 -8.84 -15.59 11.33
N HIS A 4 -8.29 -14.38 11.28
CA HIS A 4 -8.17 -13.54 10.10
C HIS A 4 -6.72 -13.08 9.94
N PRO A 5 -6.21 -12.94 8.70
CA PRO A 5 -4.88 -12.41 8.44
C PRO A 5 -4.80 -10.92 8.84
N ILE A 6 -3.62 -10.52 9.34
CA ILE A 6 -3.31 -9.12 9.62
C ILE A 6 -2.45 -8.59 8.47
N HIS A 7 -2.99 -7.62 7.74
CA HIS A 7 -2.32 -6.97 6.62
C HIS A 7 -1.70 -5.65 7.07
N ILE A 8 -0.37 -5.59 7.08
CA ILE A 8 0.36 -4.35 7.34
C ILE A 8 0.35 -3.51 6.06
N ILE A 9 -0.01 -2.24 6.17
CA ILE A 9 0.00 -1.27 5.08
C ILE A 9 1.10 -0.23 5.30
N SER A 10 1.57 0.40 4.23
CA SER A 10 2.49 1.54 4.33
C SER A 10 1.74 2.79 4.82
N GLY A 11 2.45 3.78 5.35
CA GLY A 11 1.84 5.04 5.76
C GLY A 11 1.20 5.80 4.59
N ILE A 12 1.70 5.63 3.37
CA ILE A 12 1.11 6.22 2.15
C ILE A 12 -0.21 5.53 1.77
N GLU A 13 -0.30 4.22 1.95
CA GLU A 13 -1.55 3.48 1.74
C GLU A 13 -2.57 3.77 2.85
N GLU A 14 -2.12 3.91 4.10
CA GLU A 14 -2.95 4.39 5.21
C GLU A 14 -3.54 5.78 4.91
N ALA A 15 -2.70 6.73 4.48
CA ALA A 15 -3.12 8.06 4.06
C ALA A 15 -4.18 8.02 2.92
N ARG A 16 -4.00 7.13 1.93
CA ARG A 16 -4.96 6.93 0.84
C ARG A 16 -6.32 6.46 1.37
N LEU A 17 -6.32 5.45 2.24
CA LEU A 17 -7.55 4.90 2.82
C LEU A 17 -8.24 5.92 3.74
N ILE A 18 -7.49 6.66 4.56
CA ILE A 18 -8.03 7.75 5.38
C ILE A 18 -8.76 8.76 4.51
N TYR A 19 -8.12 9.22 3.42
CA TYR A 19 -8.75 10.19 2.51
C TYR A 19 -10.03 9.62 1.88
N LEU A 20 -10.02 8.34 1.50
CA LEU A 20 -11.22 7.66 0.98
C LEU A 20 -12.35 7.69 2.02
N GLY A 21 -12.08 7.31 3.28
CA GLY A 21 -13.08 7.34 4.36
C GLY A 21 -13.61 8.74 4.67
N VAL A 22 -12.74 9.75 4.64
CA VAL A 22 -13.16 11.16 4.79
C VAL A 22 -14.03 11.60 3.61
N SER A 23 -13.66 11.24 2.38
CA SER A 23 -14.39 11.65 1.17
C SER A 23 -15.83 11.11 1.13
N TYR A 24 -16.09 9.96 1.74
CA TYR A 24 -17.44 9.36 1.84
C TYR A 24 -18.22 9.80 3.09
N SER A 25 -17.55 10.25 4.14
CA SER A 25 -18.22 10.67 5.39
C SER A 25 -18.57 12.16 5.42
N LEU A 26 -17.88 12.98 4.62
CA LEU A 26 -18.12 14.42 4.56
C LEU A 26 -18.40 14.88 3.13
N SER A 27 -19.64 15.35 2.92
CA SER A 27 -20.00 16.06 1.69
C SER A 27 -19.38 17.45 1.70
N SER A 28 -18.63 17.78 0.65
CA SER A 28 -18.07 19.11 0.48
C SER A 28 -18.07 19.51 -1.00
N ASN A 29 -18.29 20.81 -1.23
CA ASN A 29 -18.23 21.42 -2.56
C ASN A 29 -16.82 21.97 -2.90
N ALA A 30 -15.85 21.82 -1.99
CA ALA A 30 -14.47 22.18 -2.24
C ALA A 30 -13.87 21.33 -3.37
N ASN A 31 -13.09 21.97 -4.23
CA ASN A 31 -12.36 21.29 -5.29
C ASN A 31 -11.14 20.56 -4.72
N LEU A 32 -10.37 21.23 -3.87
CA LEU A 32 -9.20 20.65 -3.21
C LEU A 32 -9.37 20.66 -1.69
N ARG A 33 -9.14 19.51 -1.07
CA ARG A 33 -9.31 19.31 0.38
C ARG A 33 -7.99 18.87 0.98
N LEU A 34 -7.53 19.56 2.02
CA LEU A 34 -6.49 19.07 2.92
C LEU A 34 -7.14 18.16 3.96
N VAL A 35 -6.68 16.92 4.07
CA VAL A 35 -7.06 15.98 5.12
C VAL A 35 -5.85 15.74 6.01
N MET A 36 -6.05 15.85 7.32
CA MET A 36 -5.08 15.53 8.36
C MET A 36 -5.64 14.42 9.26
N ASP A 37 -4.83 13.41 9.57
CA ASP A 37 -5.17 12.39 10.57
C ASP A 37 -4.01 12.24 11.55
N ILE A 38 -4.32 12.13 12.84
CA ILE A 38 -3.31 11.95 13.90
C ILE A 38 -3.56 10.61 14.57
N GLY A 39 -2.69 9.66 14.25
CA GLY A 39 -2.57 8.39 14.93
C GLY A 39 -1.71 8.48 16.20
N GLY A 40 -1.43 7.30 16.78
CA GLY A 40 -0.54 7.20 17.95
C GLY A 40 0.94 7.41 17.60
N GLY A 41 1.38 6.89 16.46
CA GLY A 41 2.78 6.90 16.02
C GLY A 41 3.08 7.76 14.78
N SER A 42 2.07 8.08 13.97
CA SER A 42 2.20 8.87 12.76
C SER A 42 1.08 9.91 12.63
N THR A 43 1.27 10.82 11.68
CA THR A 43 0.28 11.80 11.23
C THR A 43 0.30 11.82 9.71
N GLU A 44 -0.86 11.65 9.10
CA GLU A 44 -1.04 11.63 7.65
C GLU A 44 -1.55 12.99 7.15
N TYR A 45 -0.99 13.44 6.02
CA TYR A 45 -1.40 14.67 5.32
C TYR A 45 -1.74 14.33 3.87
N ILE A 46 -2.94 14.70 3.44
CA ILE A 46 -3.43 14.38 2.11
C ILE A 46 -4.06 15.62 1.47
N ILE A 47 -3.74 15.91 0.21
CA ILE A 47 -4.56 16.80 -0.63
C ILE A 47 -5.24 15.96 -1.69
N GLY A 48 -6.54 16.12 -1.87
CA GLY A 48 -7.29 15.42 -2.90
C GLY A 48 -8.50 16.18 -3.42
N THR A 49 -9.13 15.61 -4.44
CA THR A 49 -10.38 16.09 -5.05
C THR A 49 -11.36 14.92 -5.16
N GLY A 50 -12.63 15.14 -4.80
CA GLY A 50 -13.61 14.05 -4.73
C GLY A 50 -13.08 12.88 -3.90
N THR A 51 -13.08 11.68 -4.48
CA THR A 51 -12.56 10.44 -3.87
C THR A 51 -11.08 10.15 -4.20
N THR A 52 -10.43 11.03 -4.98
CA THR A 52 -9.05 10.79 -5.47
C THR A 52 -8.03 11.63 -4.73
N PRO A 53 -7.11 11.02 -3.96
CA PRO A 53 -5.99 11.72 -3.36
C PRO A 53 -4.94 12.07 -4.44
N LYS A 54 -4.39 13.28 -4.36
CA LYS A 54 -3.34 13.79 -5.25
C LYS A 54 -1.96 13.78 -4.59
N GLU A 55 -1.86 14.39 -3.42
CA GLU A 55 -0.65 14.44 -2.60
C GLU A 55 -0.89 13.68 -1.31
N LYS A 56 0.08 12.89 -0.85
CA LYS A 56 0.01 12.10 0.38
C LYS A 56 1.38 12.08 1.05
N GLU A 57 1.41 12.27 2.36
CA GLU A 57 2.58 12.04 3.19
C GLU A 57 2.14 11.41 4.52
N SER A 58 2.99 10.56 5.09
CA SER A 58 2.83 10.03 6.45
C SER A 58 4.10 10.35 7.24
N LEU A 59 3.95 11.15 8.29
CA LEU A 59 5.06 11.65 9.09
C LEU A 59 5.11 10.89 10.41
N HIS A 60 6.30 10.44 10.82
CA HIS A 60 6.52 9.76 12.10
C HIS A 60 6.47 10.73 13.29
N MET A 61 5.26 11.22 13.56
CA MET A 61 4.87 11.99 14.72
C MET A 61 3.40 11.70 15.02
N GLY A 62 3.11 11.06 16.14
CA GLY A 62 1.74 10.79 16.58
C GLY A 62 1.53 11.19 18.03
N CYS A 63 0.27 11.27 18.47
CA CYS A 63 -0.08 11.82 19.77
C CYS A 63 0.56 11.05 20.95
N VAL A 64 0.71 9.72 20.83
CA VAL A 64 1.40 8.88 21.83
C VAL A 64 2.91 9.16 21.82
N SER A 65 3.53 9.10 20.65
CA SER A 65 4.98 9.30 20.51
C SER A 65 5.45 10.68 20.99
N VAL A 66 4.71 11.73 20.64
CA VAL A 66 5.00 13.11 21.05
C VAL A 66 4.75 13.27 22.56
N SER A 67 3.66 12.72 23.10
CA SER A 67 3.39 12.82 24.53
C SER A 67 4.44 12.11 25.38
N ASN A 68 4.85 10.90 24.98
CA ASN A 68 5.89 10.15 25.68
C ASN A 68 7.28 10.82 25.59
N THR A 69 7.54 11.54 24.51
CA THR A 69 8.83 12.21 24.31
C THR A 69 8.92 13.51 25.11
N PHE A 70 7.88 14.35 25.07
CA PHE A 70 7.95 15.72 25.58
C PHE A 70 7.18 15.96 26.89
N PHE A 71 6.18 15.15 27.22
CA PHE A 71 5.32 15.31 28.40
C PHE A 71 5.38 14.09 29.32
N LYS A 72 6.61 13.66 29.65
CA LYS A 72 6.88 12.48 30.47
C LYS A 72 6.15 12.58 31.81
N ASN A 73 5.52 11.48 32.22
CA ASN A 73 4.74 11.41 33.45
C ASN A 73 3.69 12.53 33.58
N GLY A 74 3.15 13.01 32.45
CA GLY A 74 2.13 14.05 32.44
C GLY A 74 2.61 15.45 32.81
N GLN A 75 3.92 15.69 32.92
CA GLN A 75 4.47 17.00 33.27
C GLN A 75 4.31 18.00 32.12
N LEU A 76 3.83 19.20 32.44
CA LEU A 76 3.58 20.28 31.51
C LEU A 76 4.46 21.48 31.82
N SER A 77 5.00 22.08 30.77
CA SER A 77 5.66 23.38 30.84
C SER A 77 5.61 24.05 29.48
N ARG A 78 5.70 25.39 29.47
CA ARG A 78 5.80 26.16 28.22
C ARG A 78 7.00 25.73 27.37
N HIS A 79 8.12 25.40 28.01
CA HIS A 79 9.30 24.90 27.32
C HIS A 79 9.03 23.56 26.63
N ALA A 80 8.46 22.58 27.36
CA ALA A 80 8.12 21.27 26.80
C ALA A 80 7.14 21.37 25.63
N PHE A 81 6.11 22.23 25.75
CA PHE A 81 5.13 22.44 24.69
C PHE A 81 5.76 23.06 23.43
N ASN A 82 6.64 24.04 23.61
CA ASN A 82 7.38 24.65 22.50
C ASN A 82 8.31 23.65 21.81
N GLN A 83 8.98 22.78 22.58
CA GLN A 83 9.84 21.73 22.02
C GLN A 83 9.03 20.69 21.23
N ALA A 84 7.86 20.28 21.74
CA ALA A 84 6.96 19.37 21.01
C ALA A 84 6.43 20.00 19.71
N THR A 85 6.10 21.29 19.75
CA THR A 85 5.65 22.06 18.58
C THR A 85 6.77 22.17 17.56
N LEU A 86 7.98 22.58 17.97
CA LEU A 86 9.16 22.69 17.09
C LEU A 86 9.50 21.35 16.43
N PHE A 87 9.40 20.24 17.17
CA PHE A 87 9.60 18.91 16.62
C PHE A 87 8.61 18.59 15.49
N ALA A 88 7.33 18.90 15.68
CA ALA A 88 6.33 18.72 14.63
C ALA A 88 6.55 19.66 13.44
N GLU A 89 6.93 20.93 13.68
CA GLU A 89 7.30 21.88 12.61
C GLU A 89 8.48 21.38 11.78
N GLN A 90 9.53 20.83 12.42
CA GLN A 90 10.70 20.25 11.73
C GLN A 90 10.32 19.03 10.87
N LYS A 91 9.39 18.18 11.31
CA LYS A 91 8.90 17.06 10.52
C LYS A 91 8.09 17.54 9.31
N LEU A 92 7.36 18.63 9.45
CA LEU A 92 6.54 19.23 8.40
C LEU A 92 7.34 20.08 7.41
N GLU A 93 8.46 20.66 7.81
CA GLU A 93 9.26 21.60 7.02
C GLU A 93 9.51 21.15 5.57
N PRO A 94 9.90 19.90 5.28
CA PRO A 94 10.12 19.45 3.90
C PRO A 94 8.87 19.50 3.01
N PHE A 95 7.68 19.48 3.63
CA PHE A 95 6.39 19.36 2.95
C PHE A 95 5.54 20.63 3.03
N GLN A 96 6.01 21.68 3.71
CA GLN A 96 5.25 22.93 3.88
C GLN A 96 4.79 23.52 2.55
N ARG A 97 5.66 23.56 1.53
CA ARG A 97 5.27 24.09 0.20
C ARG A 97 4.19 23.25 -0.47
N LYS A 98 4.23 21.93 -0.28
CA LYS A 98 3.27 20.98 -0.85
C LYS A 98 1.89 21.16 -0.20
N PHE A 99 1.84 21.34 1.12
CA PHE A 99 0.58 21.44 1.88
C PHE A 99 0.19 22.87 2.29
N HIS A 100 0.83 23.89 1.72
CA HIS A 100 0.57 25.30 2.03
C HIS A 100 -0.90 25.68 1.74
N ARG A 101 -1.44 26.64 2.50
CA ARG A 101 -2.82 27.16 2.40
C ARG A 101 -3.31 27.45 0.98
N GLN A 102 -2.40 27.82 0.08
CA GLN A 102 -2.73 28.14 -1.32
C GLN A 102 -3.08 26.92 -2.18
N ASN A 103 -2.84 25.69 -1.69
CA ASN A 103 -2.98 24.47 -2.48
C ASN A 103 -4.28 23.69 -2.18
N TRP A 104 -5.17 24.24 -1.35
CA TRP A 104 -6.42 23.61 -0.95
C TRP A 104 -7.45 24.67 -0.57
N ASP A 105 -8.73 24.31 -0.67
CA ASP A 105 -9.86 25.22 -0.38
C ASP A 105 -10.32 25.08 1.08
N GLU A 106 -10.31 23.85 1.59
CA GLU A 106 -10.73 23.50 2.94
C GLU A 106 -9.74 22.55 3.64
N ALA A 107 -9.74 22.58 4.98
CA ALA A 107 -9.01 21.64 5.82
C ALA A 107 -9.97 20.80 6.65
N ILE A 108 -9.71 19.49 6.67
CA ILE A 108 -10.50 18.48 7.38
C ILE A 108 -9.57 17.67 8.28
N GLY A 109 -9.97 17.48 9.52
CA GLY A 109 -9.32 16.59 10.48
C GLY A 109 -10.07 15.27 10.63
N ALA A 110 -9.34 14.18 10.81
CA ALA A 110 -9.87 12.85 11.04
C ALA A 110 -9.32 12.21 12.33
N SER A 111 -9.91 11.08 12.75
CA SER A 111 -9.50 10.30 13.92
C SER A 111 -9.73 10.94 15.31
N GLY A 112 -9.25 10.25 16.34
CA GLY A 112 -9.59 10.51 17.74
C GLY A 112 -9.09 11.85 18.27
N SER A 113 -7.83 12.20 18.02
CA SER A 113 -7.23 13.43 18.56
C SER A 113 -7.93 14.70 18.06
N LEU A 114 -8.19 14.79 16.75
CA LEU A 114 -8.87 15.95 16.16
C LEU A 114 -10.33 16.06 16.64
N ARG A 115 -11.04 14.94 16.80
CA ARG A 115 -12.38 14.91 17.41
C ARG A 115 -12.37 15.36 18.87
N SER A 116 -11.46 14.84 19.69
CA SER A 116 -11.34 15.24 21.10
C SER A 116 -11.02 16.73 21.22
N ILE A 117 -10.11 17.26 20.42
CA ILE A 117 -9.78 18.69 20.42
C ILE A 117 -11.00 19.53 20.03
N ALA A 118 -11.70 19.19 18.94
CA ALA A 118 -12.90 19.92 18.53
C ALA A 118 -14.00 19.92 19.61
N ARG A 119 -14.26 18.77 20.26
CA ARG A 119 -15.23 18.66 21.36
C ARG A 119 -14.84 19.54 22.56
N VAL A 120 -13.58 19.50 22.98
CA VAL A 120 -13.07 20.34 24.08
C VAL A 120 -13.23 21.83 23.74
N LEU A 121 -12.86 22.24 22.51
CA LEU A 121 -13.01 23.63 22.08
C LEU A 121 -14.48 24.08 22.07
N GLN A 122 -15.39 23.21 21.63
CA GLN A 122 -16.82 23.48 21.62
C GLN A 122 -17.37 23.60 23.05
N ALA A 123 -17.07 22.63 23.93
CA ALA A 123 -17.55 22.60 25.30
C ALA A 123 -17.04 23.78 26.15
N LYS A 124 -15.85 24.31 25.85
CA LYS A 124 -15.31 25.53 26.47
C LYS A 124 -15.82 26.83 25.82
N ASN A 125 -16.66 26.76 24.77
CA ASN A 125 -17.06 27.91 23.94
C ASN A 125 -15.87 28.67 23.35
N TRP A 126 -14.80 27.96 23.02
CA TRP A 126 -13.60 28.52 22.37
C TRP A 126 -13.68 28.46 20.85
N SER A 127 -14.52 27.57 20.30
CA SER A 127 -14.82 27.47 18.87
C SER A 127 -16.21 26.89 18.66
N ASN A 128 -16.95 27.40 17.67
CA ASN A 128 -18.30 26.91 17.34
C ASN A 128 -18.35 26.17 15.98
N ASN A 129 -17.22 26.07 15.28
CA ASN A 129 -17.17 25.52 13.93
C ASN A 129 -15.87 24.73 13.70
N GLY A 130 -15.73 23.61 14.40
CA GLY A 130 -14.53 22.78 14.37
C GLY A 130 -13.35 23.39 15.12
N ILE A 131 -12.14 23.14 14.63
CA ILE A 131 -10.90 23.65 15.21
C ILE A 131 -10.54 24.95 14.48
N THR A 132 -10.47 26.05 15.22
CA THR A 132 -10.03 27.35 14.69
C THR A 132 -8.68 27.73 15.27
N GLU A 133 -7.90 28.52 14.54
CA GLU A 133 -6.62 29.03 15.04
C GLU A 133 -6.77 29.76 16.38
N LEU A 134 -7.83 30.59 16.51
CA LEU A 134 -8.16 31.29 17.74
C LEU A 134 -8.50 30.33 18.89
N GLY A 135 -9.37 29.34 18.63
CA GLY A 135 -9.77 28.36 19.64
C GLY A 135 -8.58 27.52 20.10
N LEU A 136 -7.72 27.10 19.16
CA LEU A 136 -6.50 26.38 19.44
C LEU A 136 -5.51 27.24 20.26
N GLY A 137 -5.38 28.53 19.94
CA GLY A 137 -4.58 29.46 20.72
C GLY A 137 -5.04 29.58 22.18
N LYS A 138 -6.36 29.62 22.43
CA LYS A 138 -6.91 29.59 23.80
C LYS A 138 -6.59 28.28 24.52
N LEU A 139 -6.68 27.14 23.83
CA LEU A 139 -6.33 25.84 24.38
C LEU A 139 -4.84 25.75 24.74
N VAL A 140 -3.95 26.25 23.88
CA VAL A 140 -2.51 26.31 24.15
C VAL A 140 -2.21 27.23 25.34
N ALA A 141 -2.89 28.39 25.44
CA ALA A 141 -2.75 29.28 26.59
C ALA A 141 -3.17 28.60 27.90
N HIS A 142 -4.27 27.85 27.89
CA HIS A 142 -4.75 27.06 29.03
C HIS A 142 -3.75 25.96 29.43
N ILE A 143 -3.25 25.18 28.47
CA ILE A 143 -2.24 24.15 28.73
C ILE A 143 -0.98 24.75 29.38
N ASN A 144 -0.55 25.93 28.93
CA ASN A 144 0.63 26.61 29.45
C ASN A 144 0.46 27.21 30.87
N GLN A 145 -0.75 27.17 31.44
CA GLN A 145 -1.02 27.56 32.82
C GLN A 145 -1.00 26.38 33.79
N CYS A 146 -0.96 25.14 33.28
CA CYS A 146 -0.93 23.92 34.07
C CYS A 146 0.49 23.37 34.19
N SER A 147 0.78 22.70 35.31
CA SER A 147 2.05 22.02 35.57
C SER A 147 1.99 20.51 35.30
N HIS A 148 0.77 19.96 35.28
CA HIS A 148 0.53 18.54 35.06
C HIS A 148 -0.79 18.32 34.30
N ILE A 149 -0.90 17.24 33.49
CA ILE A 149 -2.09 16.94 32.68
C ILE A 149 -3.37 16.79 33.53
N SER A 150 -3.26 16.36 34.79
CA SER A 150 -4.41 16.25 35.71
C SER A 150 -5.05 17.60 36.05
N GLU A 151 -4.33 18.71 35.87
CA GLU A 151 -4.83 20.06 36.15
C GLU A 151 -5.63 20.64 34.98
N LEU A 152 -5.60 20.00 33.80
CA LEU A 152 -6.18 20.56 32.58
C LEU A 152 -7.71 20.72 32.66
N HIS A 153 -8.41 19.84 33.39
CA HIS A 153 -9.87 19.87 33.57
C HIS A 153 -10.64 20.25 32.29
N LEU A 154 -10.55 19.37 31.29
CA LEU A 154 -11.11 19.56 29.95
C LEU A 154 -12.46 18.84 29.84
N PRO A 155 -13.58 19.56 29.64
CA PRO A 155 -14.88 18.94 29.44
C PRO A 155 -14.91 18.15 28.13
N GLU A 156 -15.72 17.10 28.06
CA GLU A 156 -15.88 16.22 26.88
C GLU A 156 -14.59 15.49 26.43
N LEU A 157 -13.53 15.51 27.24
CA LEU A 157 -12.35 14.69 27.05
C LEU A 157 -12.49 13.38 27.83
N GLU A 158 -12.48 12.25 27.12
CA GLU A 158 -12.44 10.92 27.73
C GLU A 158 -11.16 10.73 28.54
N ASP A 159 -11.25 10.09 29.72
CA ASP A 159 -10.11 9.89 30.62
C ASP A 159 -8.94 9.16 29.94
N ASP A 160 -9.24 8.16 29.11
CA ASP A 160 -8.25 7.38 28.35
C ASP A 160 -7.49 8.22 27.30
N ARG A 161 -8.02 9.40 26.93
CA ARG A 161 -7.39 10.33 25.98
C ARG A 161 -6.47 11.33 26.67
N LEU A 162 -6.66 11.59 27.96
CA LEU A 162 -5.89 12.60 28.69
C LEU A 162 -4.35 12.42 28.59
N PRO A 163 -3.78 11.20 28.70
CA PRO A 163 -2.33 11.01 28.63
C PRO A 163 -1.69 11.40 27.29
N VAL A 164 -2.47 11.39 26.20
CA VAL A 164 -1.97 11.63 24.83
C VAL A 164 -2.47 12.95 24.23
N PHE A 165 -3.36 13.64 24.94
CA PHE A 165 -4.07 14.81 24.43
C PHE A 165 -3.12 15.97 24.08
N VAL A 166 -2.20 16.31 24.99
CA VAL A 166 -1.30 17.47 24.81
C VAL A 166 -0.32 17.25 23.65
N GLY A 167 0.17 16.02 23.43
CA GLY A 167 0.97 15.69 22.25
C GLY A 167 0.19 15.87 20.96
N GLY A 168 -1.09 15.47 20.94
CA GLY A 168 -1.99 15.76 19.82
C GLY A 168 -2.17 17.27 19.57
N VAL A 169 -2.42 18.05 20.63
CA VAL A 169 -2.56 19.52 20.53
C VAL A 169 -1.30 20.18 19.97
N ALA A 170 -0.12 19.77 20.40
CA ALA A 170 1.15 20.29 19.89
C ALA A 170 1.31 20.04 18.38
N ILE A 171 0.96 18.84 17.89
CA ILE A 171 0.99 18.51 16.46
C ILE A 171 -0.02 19.37 15.67
N VAL A 172 -1.25 19.52 16.17
CA VAL A 172 -2.27 20.36 15.51
C VAL A 172 -1.83 21.81 15.48
N HIS A 173 -1.27 22.33 16.57
CA HIS A 173 -0.78 23.70 16.65
C HIS A 173 0.35 23.98 15.67
N ALA A 174 1.36 23.10 15.62
CA ALA A 174 2.43 23.16 14.64
C ALA A 174 1.90 23.10 13.20
N THR A 175 0.91 22.25 12.94
CA THR A 175 0.28 22.11 11.62
C THR A 175 -0.45 23.38 11.19
N PHE A 176 -1.28 23.95 12.08
CA PHE A 176 -2.02 25.18 11.79
C PHE A 176 -1.07 26.31 11.40
N LYS A 177 -0.01 26.49 12.19
CA LYS A 177 1.02 27.50 11.94
C LYS A 177 1.81 27.23 10.65
N SER A 178 2.28 25.99 10.45
CA SER A 178 3.15 25.63 9.32
C SER A 178 2.43 25.67 7.97
N LEU A 179 1.14 25.31 7.95
CA LEU A 179 0.36 25.17 6.72
C LEU A 179 -0.59 26.36 6.47
N GLY A 180 -0.67 27.32 7.40
CA GLY A 180 -1.56 28.47 7.29
C GLY A 180 -3.04 28.11 7.41
N ILE A 181 -3.37 27.16 8.29
CA ILE A 181 -4.76 26.75 8.53
C ILE A 181 -5.39 27.72 9.52
N THR A 182 -6.49 28.34 9.11
CA THR A 182 -7.28 29.22 9.99
C THR A 182 -8.45 28.47 10.64
N GLN A 183 -8.97 27.47 9.94
CA GLN A 183 -10.09 26.64 10.36
C GLN A 183 -9.98 25.23 9.78
N MET A 184 -10.37 24.24 10.58
CA MET A 184 -10.46 22.83 10.21
C MET A 184 -11.78 22.24 10.71
N THR A 185 -12.54 21.64 9.80
CA THR A 185 -13.72 20.83 10.14
C THR A 185 -13.27 19.43 10.54
N VAL A 186 -14.03 18.71 11.36
CA VAL A 186 -13.68 17.33 11.74
C VAL A 186 -14.66 16.35 11.12
N ALA A 187 -14.16 15.33 10.44
CA ALA A 187 -14.94 14.26 9.85
C ALA A 187 -15.07 13.06 10.80
N ASP A 188 -16.16 12.31 10.64
CA ASP A 188 -16.40 11.09 11.43
C ASP A 188 -15.66 9.86 10.86
N GLY A 189 -15.51 9.81 9.52
CA GLY A 189 -14.83 8.73 8.82
C GLY A 189 -13.31 8.94 8.75
N ALA A 190 -12.57 7.83 8.82
CA ALA A 190 -11.12 7.79 8.71
C ALA A 190 -10.69 6.48 8.02
N LEU A 191 -9.62 5.84 8.51
CA LEU A 191 -9.05 4.62 7.95
C LEU A 191 -10.07 3.45 7.83
N ARG A 192 -10.88 3.21 8.87
CA ARG A 192 -11.78 2.05 8.92
C ARG A 192 -12.88 2.15 7.86
N GLU A 193 -13.48 3.32 7.74
CA GLU A 193 -14.50 3.59 6.72
C GLU A 193 -13.90 3.52 5.32
N GLY A 194 -12.68 4.05 5.14
CA GLY A 194 -11.92 3.92 3.90
C GLY A 194 -11.65 2.47 3.51
N LEU A 195 -11.24 1.64 4.46
CA LEU A 195 -11.01 0.21 4.21
C LEU A 195 -12.29 -0.52 3.80
N ILE A 196 -13.42 -0.22 4.44
CA ILE A 196 -14.72 -0.79 4.06
C ILE A 196 -15.07 -0.39 2.62
N GLN A 197 -14.91 0.89 2.27
CA GLN A 197 -15.18 1.36 0.90
C GLN A 197 -14.24 0.73 -0.13
N ASP A 198 -12.96 0.56 0.20
CA ASP A 198 -11.99 -0.11 -0.67
C ASP A 198 -12.34 -1.58 -0.90
N LEU A 199 -12.74 -2.29 0.17
CA LEU A 199 -13.19 -3.69 0.08
C LEU A 199 -14.48 -3.83 -0.73
N LEU A 200 -15.45 -2.94 -0.54
CA LEU A 200 -16.67 -2.91 -1.36
C LEU A 200 -16.34 -2.66 -2.83
N GLY A 201 -15.43 -1.73 -3.13
CA GLY A 201 -14.94 -1.47 -4.49
C GLY A 201 -14.37 -2.72 -5.15
N ARG A 202 -13.59 -3.53 -4.42
CA ARG A 202 -13.03 -4.80 -4.92
C ARG A 202 -14.10 -5.84 -5.25
N ILE A 203 -15.23 -5.84 -4.55
CA ILE A 203 -16.34 -6.77 -4.80
C ILE A 203 -17.13 -6.37 -6.07
N TYR A 204 -17.20 -5.07 -6.36
CA TYR A 204 -17.93 -4.52 -7.51
C TYR A 204 -17.01 -4.14 -8.70
N ASP A 205 -15.91 -4.87 -8.93
CA ASP A 205 -14.97 -4.69 -10.06
C ASP A 205 -14.21 -3.35 -10.13
N HIS A 206 -14.13 -2.62 -9.03
CA HIS A 206 -13.31 -1.40 -8.88
C HIS A 206 -12.07 -1.66 -8.02
N ASP A 207 -11.27 -2.67 -8.37
CA ASP A 207 -10.03 -2.97 -7.66
C ASP A 207 -8.92 -1.96 -8.01
N MET A 208 -8.63 -1.06 -7.08
CA MET A 208 -7.54 -0.08 -7.18
C MET A 208 -6.19 -0.70 -7.52
N ARG A 209 -5.93 -1.95 -7.08
CA ARG A 209 -4.67 -2.64 -7.38
C ARG A 209 -4.51 -2.86 -8.88
N ALA A 210 -5.58 -3.19 -9.59
CA ALA A 210 -5.53 -3.37 -11.05
C ALA A 210 -5.16 -2.06 -11.75
N SER A 211 -5.75 -0.94 -11.33
CA SER A 211 -5.40 0.40 -11.83
C SER A 211 -3.95 0.79 -11.50
N THR A 212 -3.48 0.47 -10.29
CA THR A 212 -2.09 0.67 -9.88
C THR A 212 -1.11 -0.12 -10.75
N VAL A 213 -1.40 -1.40 -11.03
CA VAL A 213 -0.58 -2.23 -11.92
C VAL A 213 -0.53 -1.65 -13.33
N GLN A 214 -1.67 -1.24 -13.88
CA GLN A 214 -1.72 -0.61 -15.21
C GLN A 214 -0.92 0.70 -15.23
N SER A 215 -1.06 1.54 -14.21
CA SER A 215 -0.31 2.80 -14.08
C SER A 215 1.20 2.56 -13.99
N ALA A 216 1.62 1.55 -13.21
CA ALA A 216 3.03 1.17 -13.10
C ALA A 216 3.57 0.63 -14.44
N ALA A 217 2.82 -0.26 -15.09
CA ALA A 217 3.17 -0.82 -16.39
C ALA A 217 3.32 0.27 -17.46
N GLN A 218 2.43 1.26 -17.49
CA GLN A 218 2.54 2.43 -18.36
C GLN A 218 3.75 3.32 -18.02
N ARG A 219 3.97 3.61 -16.74
CA ARG A 219 5.10 4.44 -16.28
C ARG A 219 6.45 3.86 -16.68
N PHE A 220 6.61 2.54 -16.56
CA PHE A 220 7.82 1.80 -16.94
C PHE A 220 7.77 1.26 -18.38
N ARG A 221 6.82 1.74 -19.19
CA ARG A 221 6.70 1.49 -20.63
C ARG A 221 6.79 0.01 -21.00
N THR A 222 6.10 -0.85 -20.23
CA THR A 222 6.09 -2.28 -20.53
C THR A 222 5.36 -2.57 -21.84
N ASP A 223 5.83 -3.60 -22.54
CA ASP A 223 5.21 -4.09 -23.78
C ASP A 223 3.88 -4.80 -23.45
N GLN A 224 2.78 -4.05 -23.56
CA GLN A 224 1.43 -4.53 -23.23
C GLN A 224 1.00 -5.69 -24.13
N THR A 225 1.41 -5.71 -25.39
CA THR A 225 1.08 -6.79 -26.33
C THR A 225 1.79 -8.08 -25.94
N HIS A 226 3.06 -7.99 -25.53
CA HIS A 226 3.79 -9.13 -25.00
C HIS A 226 3.22 -9.64 -23.68
N ALA A 227 2.90 -8.74 -22.74
CA ALA A 227 2.24 -9.11 -21.49
C ALA A 227 0.89 -9.81 -21.72
N ALA A 228 0.09 -9.33 -22.68
CA ALA A 228 -1.18 -9.95 -23.05
C ALA A 228 -1.01 -11.39 -23.57
N ARG A 229 0.00 -11.65 -24.43
CA ARG A 229 0.31 -13.01 -24.90
C ARG A 229 0.71 -13.95 -23.76
N ILE A 230 1.53 -13.46 -22.84
CA ILE A 230 1.91 -14.22 -21.63
C ILE A 230 0.68 -14.53 -20.79
N LYS A 231 -0.19 -13.54 -20.52
CA LYS A 231 -1.44 -13.73 -19.77
C LYS A 231 -2.36 -14.76 -20.41
N GLN A 232 -2.48 -14.76 -21.74
CA GLN A 232 -3.29 -15.75 -22.46
C GLN A 232 -2.76 -17.18 -22.26
N THR A 233 -1.43 -17.37 -22.32
CA THR A 233 -0.81 -18.68 -22.04
C THR A 233 -0.98 -19.09 -20.58
N LEU A 234 -0.84 -18.15 -19.64
CA LEU A 234 -1.05 -18.43 -18.21
C LEU A 234 -2.49 -18.83 -17.91
N LEU A 235 -3.47 -18.18 -18.55
CA LEU A 235 -4.89 -18.55 -18.42
C LEU A 235 -5.13 -19.98 -18.93
N ALA A 236 -4.56 -20.33 -20.09
CA ALA A 236 -4.66 -21.68 -20.64
C ALA A 236 -4.00 -22.73 -19.72
N MET A 237 -2.85 -22.43 -19.14
CA MET A 237 -2.19 -23.31 -18.16
C MET A 237 -3.05 -23.47 -16.89
N LEU A 238 -3.59 -22.38 -16.36
CA LEU A 238 -4.44 -22.41 -15.16
C LEU A 238 -5.69 -23.26 -15.38
N GLN A 239 -6.36 -23.11 -16.52
CA GLN A 239 -7.56 -23.87 -16.88
C GLN A 239 -7.31 -25.39 -16.87
N GLN A 240 -6.15 -25.83 -17.37
CA GLN A 240 -5.77 -27.25 -17.36
C GLN A 240 -5.48 -27.78 -15.96
N LEU A 241 -5.09 -26.92 -15.02
CA LEU A 241 -4.71 -27.28 -13.66
C LEU A 241 -5.87 -27.18 -12.65
N GLU A 242 -6.99 -26.53 -12.98
CA GLU A 242 -8.15 -26.34 -12.09
C GLU A 242 -8.63 -27.64 -11.42
N GLY A 243 -8.67 -28.76 -12.16
CA GLY A 243 -9.14 -30.05 -11.64
C GLY A 243 -8.19 -30.75 -10.66
N HIS A 244 -6.93 -30.33 -10.59
CA HIS A 244 -5.88 -31.00 -9.80
C HIS A 244 -5.29 -30.11 -8.71
N CYS A 245 -5.37 -28.79 -8.90
CA CYS A 245 -4.75 -27.79 -8.03
C CYS A 245 -5.80 -26.76 -7.61
N SER A 246 -6.23 -26.79 -6.35
CA SER A 246 -7.26 -25.86 -5.83
C SER A 246 -6.88 -24.38 -5.92
N TRP A 247 -5.58 -24.06 -5.96
CA TRP A 247 -5.11 -22.68 -6.16
C TRP A 247 -5.19 -22.21 -7.62
N ALA A 248 -5.36 -23.13 -8.59
CA ALA A 248 -5.48 -22.75 -9.99
C ALA A 248 -6.85 -22.13 -10.30
N SER A 249 -7.89 -22.49 -9.54
CA SER A 249 -9.24 -21.89 -9.62
C SER A 249 -9.45 -20.73 -8.64
N ASP A 250 -8.46 -20.40 -7.79
CA ASP A 250 -8.52 -19.30 -6.83
C ASP A 250 -8.29 -17.95 -7.52
N GLU A 251 -9.31 -17.08 -7.49
CA GLU A 251 -9.28 -15.80 -8.23
C GLU A 251 -8.12 -14.89 -7.82
N ASN A 252 -7.77 -14.86 -6.53
CA ASN A 252 -6.62 -14.10 -6.06
C ASN A 252 -5.32 -14.60 -6.69
N SER A 253 -5.12 -15.93 -6.76
CA SER A 253 -3.95 -16.53 -7.38
C SER A 253 -3.84 -16.19 -8.87
N ARG A 254 -4.98 -16.19 -9.59
CA ARG A 254 -5.06 -15.75 -11.00
C ARG A 254 -4.67 -14.29 -11.16
N GLN A 255 -5.22 -13.44 -10.32
CA GLN A 255 -5.01 -12.01 -10.36
C GLN A 255 -3.55 -11.64 -10.08
N PHE A 256 -2.92 -12.24 -9.05
CA PHE A 256 -1.50 -12.04 -8.78
C PHE A 256 -0.60 -12.50 -9.92
N LEU A 257 -0.96 -13.62 -10.57
CA LEU A 257 -0.22 -14.12 -11.73
C LEU A 257 -0.36 -13.20 -12.95
N ALA A 258 -1.55 -12.64 -13.18
CA ALA A 258 -1.80 -11.65 -14.22
C ALA A 258 -1.02 -10.35 -13.98
N TRP A 259 -1.02 -9.84 -12.75
CA TRP A 259 -0.20 -8.68 -12.37
C TRP A 259 1.29 -8.94 -12.52
N ALA A 260 1.76 -10.14 -12.16
CA ALA A 260 3.15 -10.50 -12.35
C ALA A 260 3.52 -10.51 -13.84
N ALA A 261 2.65 -10.98 -14.73
CA ALA A 261 2.86 -10.91 -16.17
C ALA A 261 2.94 -9.46 -16.69
N ASP A 262 2.09 -8.56 -16.20
CA ASP A 262 2.11 -7.15 -16.60
C ASP A 262 3.37 -6.41 -16.13
N LEU A 263 3.98 -6.86 -15.02
CA LEU A 263 5.05 -6.14 -14.33
C LEU A 263 6.42 -6.82 -14.35
N HIS A 264 6.54 -8.04 -14.88
CA HIS A 264 7.81 -8.78 -14.80
C HIS A 264 9.02 -8.07 -15.45
N GLU A 265 8.77 -7.16 -16.39
CA GLU A 265 9.79 -6.43 -17.15
C GLU A 265 10.01 -4.98 -16.73
N ILE A 266 9.32 -4.44 -15.71
CA ILE A 266 9.49 -3.03 -15.32
C ILE A 266 10.93 -2.68 -14.92
N GLY A 267 11.70 -3.67 -14.45
CA GLY A 267 13.11 -3.52 -14.10
C GLY A 267 14.05 -3.34 -15.29
N ILE A 268 13.59 -3.51 -16.53
CA ILE A 268 14.39 -3.28 -17.73
C ILE A 268 14.79 -1.80 -17.84
N ASP A 269 13.91 -0.88 -17.40
CA ASP A 269 14.18 0.56 -17.36
C ASP A 269 15.33 0.93 -16.39
N ILE A 270 15.68 0.04 -15.45
CA ILE A 270 16.88 0.18 -14.60
C ILE A 270 18.08 -0.43 -15.31
N ALA A 271 17.99 -1.73 -15.66
CA ALA A 271 19.04 -2.44 -16.37
C ALA A 271 18.52 -3.74 -17.02
N HIS A 272 18.99 -4.03 -18.23
CA HIS A 272 18.71 -5.30 -18.90
C HIS A 272 19.30 -6.50 -18.15
N SER A 273 20.46 -6.34 -17.53
CA SER A 273 21.06 -7.39 -16.68
C SER A 273 20.26 -7.51 -15.40
N GLN A 274 19.95 -8.74 -14.98
CA GLN A 274 19.24 -9.02 -13.73
C GLN A 274 17.88 -8.31 -13.58
N TYR A 275 17.20 -7.93 -14.67
CA TYR A 275 15.94 -7.16 -14.61
C TYR A 275 14.86 -7.75 -13.70
N HIS A 276 14.75 -9.08 -13.58
CA HIS A 276 13.86 -9.74 -12.60
C HIS A 276 14.07 -9.28 -11.14
N LYS A 277 15.31 -8.99 -10.74
CA LYS A 277 15.64 -8.44 -9.43
C LYS A 277 15.27 -6.97 -9.33
N HIS A 278 15.47 -6.21 -10.41
CA HIS A 278 15.11 -4.80 -10.48
C HIS A 278 13.58 -4.61 -10.48
N SER A 279 12.83 -5.45 -11.21
CA SER A 279 11.37 -5.48 -11.19
C SER A 279 10.88 -5.78 -9.77
N ALA A 280 11.41 -6.82 -9.12
CA ALA A 280 11.05 -7.12 -7.73
C ALA A 280 11.39 -5.97 -6.78
N TYR A 281 12.56 -5.36 -6.92
CA TYR A 281 12.97 -4.20 -6.11
C TYR A 281 12.02 -3.02 -6.26
N ILE A 282 11.59 -2.69 -7.48
CA ILE A 282 10.61 -1.63 -7.74
C ILE A 282 9.28 -1.94 -7.04
N ILE A 283 8.81 -3.19 -7.11
CA ILE A 283 7.56 -3.60 -6.46
C ILE A 283 7.66 -3.59 -4.93
N GLU A 284 8.78 -4.03 -4.37
CA GLU A 284 9.02 -4.08 -2.91
C GLU A 284 9.14 -2.70 -2.28
N ASN A 285 9.67 -1.72 -3.00
CA ASN A 285 10.02 -0.40 -2.45
C ASN A 285 9.17 0.74 -3.03
N GLY A 286 8.25 0.44 -3.95
CA GLY A 286 7.38 1.43 -4.56
C GLY A 286 6.07 1.62 -3.79
N ASP A 287 5.45 2.78 -3.95
CA ASP A 287 4.10 3.04 -3.44
C ASP A 287 3.05 2.48 -4.39
N LEU A 288 2.56 1.27 -4.12
CA LEU A 288 1.53 0.60 -4.91
C LEU A 288 0.16 0.73 -4.22
N ALA A 289 -0.62 1.72 -4.63
CA ALA A 289 -1.94 1.98 -4.05
C ALA A 289 -2.85 0.73 -4.12
N GLY A 290 -3.52 0.43 -3.01
CA GLY A 290 -4.37 -0.75 -2.83
C GLY A 290 -3.63 -2.02 -2.40
N PHE A 291 -2.30 -2.06 -2.48
CA PHE A 291 -1.50 -3.21 -2.03
C PHE A 291 -1.13 -3.06 -0.56
N SER A 292 -1.28 -4.14 0.22
CA SER A 292 -0.60 -4.26 1.51
C SER A 292 0.88 -4.58 1.32
N ASN A 293 1.70 -4.39 2.36
CA ASN A 293 3.11 -4.79 2.34
C ASN A 293 3.27 -6.28 2.04
N GLN A 294 2.35 -7.11 2.56
CA GLN A 294 2.33 -8.55 2.27
C GLN A 294 2.02 -8.83 0.80
N ASP A 295 1.04 -8.13 0.21
CA ASP A 295 0.71 -8.29 -1.21
C ASP A 295 1.91 -7.89 -2.09
N GLN A 296 2.60 -6.79 -1.78
CA GLN A 296 3.80 -6.39 -2.51
C GLN A 296 4.91 -7.45 -2.43
N LEU A 297 5.17 -8.01 -1.25
CA LEU A 297 6.15 -9.08 -1.07
C LEU A 297 5.79 -10.34 -1.85
N ILE A 298 4.51 -10.72 -1.89
CA ILE A 298 4.04 -11.87 -2.68
C ILE A 298 4.28 -11.62 -4.17
N LEU A 299 3.83 -10.47 -4.69
CA LEU A 299 3.99 -10.12 -6.10
C LEU A 299 5.47 -10.01 -6.50
N ALA A 300 6.27 -9.39 -5.65
CA ALA A 300 7.71 -9.28 -5.85
C ALA A 300 8.41 -10.63 -5.82
N ALA A 301 8.05 -11.55 -4.92
CA ALA A 301 8.62 -12.90 -4.88
C ALA A 301 8.33 -13.69 -6.17
N ILE A 302 7.10 -13.55 -6.70
CA ILE A 302 6.70 -14.16 -7.98
C ILE A 302 7.56 -13.60 -9.13
N ILE A 303 7.62 -12.28 -9.25
CA ILE A 303 8.39 -11.59 -10.29
C ILE A 303 9.89 -11.87 -10.13
N ARG A 304 10.44 -11.82 -8.93
CA ARG A 304 11.87 -12.09 -8.67
C ARG A 304 12.27 -13.47 -9.17
N SER A 305 11.37 -14.45 -9.05
CA SER A 305 11.67 -15.84 -9.36
C SER A 305 11.29 -16.25 -10.79
N HIS A 306 10.89 -15.32 -11.67
CA HIS A 306 10.40 -15.63 -13.02
C HIS A 306 11.48 -16.05 -14.03
N ARG A 307 12.77 -15.97 -13.70
CA ARG A 307 13.87 -16.43 -14.57
C ARG A 307 15.15 -16.73 -13.79
N ARG A 308 16.14 -17.35 -14.46
CA ARG A 308 17.45 -17.72 -13.86
C ARG A 308 17.29 -18.70 -12.68
N LYS A 309 18.24 -18.71 -11.73
CA LYS A 309 18.23 -19.61 -10.56
C LYS A 309 16.90 -19.52 -9.82
N PHE A 310 16.20 -20.65 -9.70
CA PHE A 310 14.94 -20.75 -8.96
C PHE A 310 15.23 -21.19 -7.51
N SER A 311 15.00 -20.30 -6.53
CA SER A 311 15.27 -20.59 -5.12
C SER A 311 13.98 -20.67 -4.32
N LYS A 312 13.74 -21.81 -3.65
CA LYS A 312 12.58 -21.99 -2.76
C LYS A 312 12.61 -21.05 -1.55
N SER A 313 13.79 -20.56 -1.17
CA SER A 313 13.97 -19.65 -0.03
C SER A 313 13.21 -18.33 -0.19
N HIS A 314 12.97 -17.86 -1.42
CA HIS A 314 12.24 -16.61 -1.67
C HIS A 314 10.76 -16.67 -1.22
N PHE A 315 10.22 -17.86 -0.95
CA PHE A 315 8.82 -18.06 -0.60
C PHE A 315 8.60 -18.48 0.86
N GLN A 316 9.66 -18.86 1.58
CA GLN A 316 9.54 -19.45 2.92
C GLN A 316 8.96 -18.48 3.94
N ASP A 317 9.27 -17.19 3.81
CA ASP A 317 8.83 -16.14 4.73
C ASP A 317 7.45 -15.56 4.36
N LEU A 318 6.84 -16.01 3.26
CA LEU A 318 5.50 -15.57 2.88
C LEU A 318 4.43 -16.21 3.79
N PRO A 319 3.36 -15.49 4.15
CA PRO A 319 2.28 -16.06 4.95
C PRO A 319 1.59 -17.20 4.20
N ALA A 320 1.15 -18.24 4.92
CA ALA A 320 0.31 -19.27 4.32
C ALA A 320 -1.01 -18.67 3.79
N PRO A 321 -1.54 -19.11 2.63
CA PRO A 321 -1.05 -20.20 1.77
C PRO A 321 0.00 -19.79 0.73
N TRP A 322 0.47 -18.53 0.73
CA TRP A 322 1.33 -17.96 -0.30
C TRP A 322 2.75 -18.53 -0.31
N ASN A 323 3.25 -19.02 0.83
CA ASN A 323 4.51 -19.79 0.87
C ASN A 323 4.55 -20.99 -0.10
N THR A 324 3.37 -21.54 -0.43
CA THR A 324 3.23 -22.61 -1.42
C THR A 324 2.68 -22.09 -2.75
N ARG A 325 1.62 -21.27 -2.73
CA ARG A 325 0.97 -20.79 -3.96
C ARG A 325 1.92 -19.94 -4.82
N ALA A 326 2.61 -18.97 -4.22
CA ALA A 326 3.51 -18.07 -4.96
C ALA A 326 4.63 -18.83 -5.68
N LEU A 327 5.10 -19.94 -5.10
CA LEU A 327 6.07 -20.82 -5.74
C LEU A 327 5.53 -21.41 -7.05
N TYR A 328 4.30 -21.94 -7.04
CA TYR A 328 3.68 -22.52 -8.25
C TYR A 328 3.32 -21.46 -9.28
N LEU A 329 2.81 -20.30 -8.85
CA LEU A 329 2.56 -19.19 -9.74
C LEU A 329 3.85 -18.71 -10.42
N SER A 330 4.96 -18.68 -9.68
CA SER A 330 6.28 -18.39 -10.27
C SER A 330 6.67 -19.41 -11.31
N LEU A 331 6.46 -20.71 -11.07
CA LEU A 331 6.73 -21.77 -12.06
C LEU A 331 5.94 -21.55 -13.35
N LEU A 332 4.64 -21.24 -13.25
CA LEU A 332 3.81 -20.95 -14.42
C LEU A 332 4.31 -19.71 -15.17
N LEU A 333 4.62 -18.64 -14.45
CA LEU A 333 5.17 -17.41 -15.05
C LEU A 333 6.48 -17.69 -15.79
N ARG A 334 7.39 -18.49 -15.21
CA ARG A 334 8.66 -18.90 -15.84
C ARG A 334 8.42 -19.59 -17.18
N LEU A 335 7.54 -20.59 -17.21
CA LEU A 335 7.23 -21.35 -18.40
C LEU A 335 6.56 -20.48 -19.47
N ALA A 336 5.60 -19.64 -19.09
CA ALA A 336 4.92 -18.74 -20.03
C ALA A 336 5.87 -17.69 -20.63
N VAL A 337 6.72 -17.06 -19.81
CA VAL A 337 7.73 -16.10 -20.28
C VAL A 337 8.74 -16.78 -21.20
N LEU A 338 9.17 -18.00 -20.89
CA LEU A 338 10.07 -18.79 -21.73
C LEU A 338 9.47 -19.06 -23.11
N LEU A 339 8.20 -19.50 -23.16
CA LEU A 339 7.52 -19.80 -24.42
C LEU A 339 7.31 -18.58 -25.31
N HIS A 340 7.29 -17.37 -24.72
CA HIS A 340 7.16 -16.11 -25.44
C HIS A 340 8.46 -15.30 -25.56
N ARG A 341 9.62 -15.87 -25.20
CA ARG A 341 10.90 -15.14 -25.11
C ARG A 341 11.31 -14.46 -26.43
N ASN A 342 11.00 -15.08 -27.56
CA ASN A 342 11.31 -14.52 -28.88
C ASN A 342 10.42 -13.33 -29.28
N ARG A 343 9.35 -13.06 -28.53
CA ARG A 343 8.33 -12.03 -28.80
C ARG A 343 7.65 -12.19 -30.17
N HIS A 344 7.67 -13.38 -30.77
CA HIS A 344 6.97 -13.63 -32.03
C HIS A 344 5.46 -13.42 -31.85
N GLU A 345 4.82 -12.93 -32.89
CA GLU A 345 3.35 -12.75 -32.92
C GLU A 345 2.61 -14.04 -33.28
N GLN A 346 3.35 -15.08 -33.68
CA GLN A 346 2.78 -16.40 -33.96
C GLN A 346 2.18 -17.01 -32.71
N THR A 347 0.95 -17.49 -32.82
CA THR A 347 0.27 -18.20 -31.75
C THR A 347 1.02 -19.49 -31.42
N LEU A 348 1.27 -19.71 -30.12
CA LEU A 348 1.77 -21.01 -29.65
C LEU A 348 0.76 -22.11 -30.05
N PRO A 349 1.26 -23.30 -30.45
CA PRO A 349 0.36 -24.42 -30.67
C PRO A 349 -0.34 -24.82 -29.37
N PRO A 350 -1.49 -25.51 -29.44
CA PRO A 350 -2.10 -26.09 -28.26
C PRO A 350 -1.12 -27.08 -27.60
N PHE A 351 -0.91 -26.94 -26.29
CA PHE A 351 -0.06 -27.82 -25.50
C PHE A 351 -0.76 -28.19 -24.19
N ASN A 352 -0.40 -29.34 -23.63
CA ASN A 352 -0.90 -29.79 -22.33
C ASN A 352 0.14 -29.55 -21.23
N ILE A 353 -0.31 -29.15 -20.04
CA ILE A 353 0.49 -29.05 -18.83
C ILE A 353 -0.11 -29.92 -17.71
N SER A 354 0.74 -30.64 -16.98
CA SER A 354 0.33 -31.31 -15.73
C SER A 354 1.40 -31.17 -14.65
N LEU A 355 0.95 -31.13 -13.39
CA LEU A 355 1.80 -30.97 -12.20
C LEU A 355 1.59 -32.17 -11.27
N ASN A 356 2.54 -33.11 -11.27
CA ASN A 356 2.55 -34.29 -10.40
C ASN A 356 3.83 -34.29 -9.58
N LYS A 357 3.83 -33.63 -8.41
CA LYS A 357 5.06 -33.35 -7.64
C LYS A 357 5.95 -34.60 -7.51
N PRO A 358 7.26 -34.50 -7.82
CA PRO A 358 8.02 -33.30 -8.20
C PRO A 358 7.98 -32.95 -9.71
N ASN A 359 7.23 -33.70 -10.51
CA ASN A 359 7.26 -33.68 -11.97
C ASN A 359 6.32 -32.61 -12.55
N ILE A 360 6.80 -31.94 -13.60
CA ILE A 360 6.10 -30.96 -14.42
C ILE A 360 6.18 -31.50 -15.84
N TYR A 361 5.04 -31.74 -16.48
CA TYR A 361 5.01 -32.25 -17.85
C TYR A 361 4.44 -31.20 -18.78
N LEU A 362 5.13 -30.95 -19.90
CA LEU A 362 4.65 -30.16 -21.03
C LEU A 362 4.58 -31.03 -22.28
N GLN A 363 3.40 -31.14 -22.89
CA GLN A 363 3.23 -31.94 -24.11
C GLN A 363 2.79 -31.04 -25.26
N PHE A 364 3.64 -30.91 -26.27
CA PHE A 364 3.37 -30.16 -27.50
C PHE A 364 2.85 -31.09 -28.61
N PRO A 365 2.32 -30.55 -29.72
CA PRO A 365 1.96 -31.37 -30.85
C PRO A 365 3.20 -32.06 -31.45
N PRO A 366 3.04 -33.26 -32.03
CA PRO A 366 4.15 -33.99 -32.65
C PRO A 366 4.94 -33.11 -33.62
N ALA A 367 6.26 -33.24 -33.60
CA ALA A 367 7.22 -32.51 -34.43
C ALA A 367 7.32 -30.98 -34.20
N TRP A 368 6.47 -30.35 -33.39
CA TRP A 368 6.56 -28.90 -33.16
C TRP A 368 7.86 -28.49 -32.45
N LEU A 369 8.23 -29.22 -31.40
CA LEU A 369 9.43 -28.91 -30.63
C LEU A 369 10.71 -29.17 -31.42
N ALA A 370 10.70 -30.20 -32.29
CA ALA A 370 11.77 -30.47 -33.25
C ALA A 370 11.93 -29.34 -34.28
N ALA A 371 10.82 -28.71 -34.69
CA ALA A 371 10.82 -27.53 -35.55
C ALA A 371 11.17 -26.21 -34.82
N SER A 372 11.26 -26.23 -33.48
CA SER A 372 11.50 -25.07 -32.62
C SER A 372 12.78 -25.24 -31.77
N PRO A 373 13.98 -25.32 -32.38
CA PRO A 373 15.22 -25.72 -31.68
C PRO A 373 15.64 -24.75 -30.57
N LEU A 374 15.34 -23.46 -30.71
CA LEU A 374 15.63 -22.45 -29.68
C LEU A 374 14.75 -22.65 -28.44
N THR A 375 13.45 -22.86 -28.62
CA THR A 375 12.52 -23.15 -27.52
C THR A 375 12.89 -24.46 -26.82
N HIS A 376 13.28 -25.48 -27.58
CA HIS A 376 13.77 -26.75 -27.04
C HIS A 376 15.03 -26.56 -26.19
N ALA A 377 16.00 -25.76 -26.64
CA ALA A 377 17.20 -25.44 -25.87
C ALA A 377 16.87 -24.66 -24.58
N ASP A 378 15.95 -23.70 -24.65
CA ASP A 378 15.48 -22.94 -23.50
C ASP A 378 14.79 -23.83 -22.45
N LEU A 379 13.93 -24.76 -22.89
CA LEU A 379 13.28 -25.72 -21.99
C LEU A 379 14.28 -26.66 -21.30
N LYS A 380 15.35 -27.09 -22.00
CA LYS A 380 16.44 -27.86 -21.38
C LYS A 380 17.14 -27.05 -20.29
N GLN A 381 17.50 -25.81 -20.57
CA GLN A 381 18.12 -24.93 -19.59
C GLN A 381 17.20 -24.67 -18.39
N GLU A 382 15.90 -24.52 -18.64
CA GLU A 382 14.90 -24.35 -17.57
C GLU A 382 14.76 -25.60 -16.71
N ALA A 383 14.79 -26.80 -17.30
CA ALA A 383 14.80 -28.05 -16.56
C ALA A 383 16.00 -28.14 -15.59
N ASP A 384 17.18 -27.67 -15.99
CA ASP A 384 18.35 -27.61 -15.10
C ASP A 384 18.15 -26.64 -13.92
N TYR A 385 17.57 -25.46 -14.17
CA TYR A 385 17.24 -24.51 -13.10
C TYR A 385 16.23 -25.08 -12.11
N LEU A 386 15.20 -25.78 -12.61
CA LEU A 386 14.14 -26.35 -11.79
C LEU A 386 14.59 -27.59 -11.02
N LYS A 387 15.50 -28.39 -11.59
CA LYS A 387 16.14 -29.54 -10.92
C LYS A 387 16.85 -29.13 -9.63
N ALA A 388 17.57 -28.01 -9.65
CA ALA A 388 18.23 -27.46 -8.46
C ALA A 388 17.24 -27.08 -7.35
N ALA A 389 15.98 -26.78 -7.70
CA ALA A 389 14.91 -26.51 -6.76
C ALA A 389 14.11 -27.76 -6.38
N GLY A 390 14.46 -28.95 -6.88
CA GLY A 390 13.75 -30.20 -6.62
C GLY A 390 12.46 -30.38 -7.43
N PHE A 391 12.38 -29.79 -8.62
CA PHE A 391 11.35 -30.06 -9.63
C PHE A 391 11.97 -30.77 -10.83
N GLN A 392 11.22 -31.65 -11.49
CA GLN A 392 11.66 -32.32 -12.71
C GLN A 392 10.76 -31.86 -13.86
N LEU A 393 11.32 -31.12 -14.82
CA LEU A 393 10.59 -30.66 -16.01
C LEU A 393 10.83 -31.64 -17.15
N GLU A 394 9.75 -32.30 -17.57
CA GLU A 394 9.71 -33.18 -18.73
C GLU A 394 8.89 -32.53 -19.84
N PHE A 395 9.35 -32.64 -21.07
CA PHE A 395 8.65 -32.08 -22.23
C PHE A 395 8.82 -32.97 -23.47
N ALA A 396 7.78 -33.04 -24.29
CA ALA A 396 7.73 -33.85 -25.51
C ALA A 396 7.05 -33.11 -26.67
#